data_AF-A0A2A2L3V6-F1
#
_entry.id   AF-A0A2A2L3V6-F1
#
_cell.length_a   1.000
_cell.length_b   1.000
_cell.length_c   1.000
_cell.angle_alpha   90.00
_cell.angle_beta   90.00
_cell.angle_gamma   90.00
#
_symmetry.space_group_name_H-M   'P 1'
#
loop_
_entity.id
_entity.type
_entity.pdbx_description
1 polymer ?
#
loop_
_entity_poly.entity_id
_entity_poly.type
_entity_poly.pdbx_seq_one_letter_code
_entity_poly.pdbx_strand_id
1 'polypeptide(L)'
;MICKGTAYLQIALFCSTVYTFAWICIDRYSAMMKPARYADQSLTRCKCWIVFSWITSLLLCCPIIIARMQVVFYEDAQLCVLNWSATTAYSMTMFILVFLPTAVTIANIGYKIISAVRNPDDLEENQRAMIENDPNFILTLFLLVAFILSWLPLLALKIYEYLWPVPPDIDLSMITFIFTWLGIMGPSSRFLIYMFTNGTFRRSVVELSPCLTCCCNRRNRSEYRDITYGGYL
;
A
#
# COMPACT_ATOMS: atom_id res chain seq x y z
N MET A 1 -20.03 20.35 6.78
CA MET A 1 -18.87 20.68 5.92
C MET A 1 -17.64 19.85 6.31
N ILE A 2 -17.19 19.95 7.57
CA ILE A 2 -16.01 19.20 8.09
C ILE A 2 -16.14 17.69 7.86
N CYS A 3 -17.27 17.07 8.23
CA CYS A 3 -17.50 15.63 8.06
C CYS A 3 -17.47 15.14 6.60
N LYS A 4 -17.86 16.00 5.64
CA LYS A 4 -17.76 15.67 4.21
C LYS A 4 -16.32 15.76 3.71
N GLY A 5 -15.57 16.75 4.19
CA GLY A 5 -14.14 16.90 3.89
C GLY A 5 -13.31 15.77 4.48
N THR A 6 -13.61 15.32 5.70
CA THR A 6 -12.92 14.18 6.32
C THR A 6 -13.21 12.88 5.57
N ALA A 7 -14.48 12.61 5.22
CA ALA A 7 -14.84 11.45 4.41
C ALA A 7 -14.15 11.46 3.04
N TYR A 8 -14.10 12.63 2.36
CA TYR A 8 -13.38 12.79 1.09
C TYR A 8 -11.89 12.46 1.23
N LEU A 9 -11.20 13.06 2.20
CA LEU A 9 -9.77 12.83 2.42
C LEU A 9 -9.50 11.36 2.79
N GLN A 10 -10.31 10.78 3.67
CA GLN A 10 -10.17 9.39 4.08
C GLN A 10 -10.28 8.43 2.88
N ILE A 11 -11.31 8.59 2.05
CA ILE A 11 -11.51 7.73 0.87
C ILE A 11 -10.41 7.97 -0.18
N ALA A 12 -10.02 9.22 -0.42
CA ALA A 12 -8.95 9.53 -1.38
C ALA A 12 -7.59 8.95 -0.96
N LEU A 13 -7.24 9.04 0.32
CA LEU A 13 -6.02 8.45 0.88
C LEU A 13 -6.07 6.92 0.83
N PHE A 14 -7.24 6.33 1.08
CA PHE A 14 -7.44 4.89 0.93
C PHE A 14 -7.23 4.44 -0.52
N CYS A 15 -7.88 5.09 -1.50
CA CYS A 15 -7.68 4.80 -2.93
C CYS A 15 -6.20 4.93 -3.34
N SER A 16 -5.52 6.00 -2.91
CA SER A 16 -4.09 6.21 -3.18
C SER A 16 -3.23 5.09 -2.58
N THR A 17 -3.56 4.63 -1.38
CA THR A 17 -2.85 3.53 -0.71
C THR A 17 -3.02 2.21 -1.46
N VAL A 18 -4.24 1.91 -1.93
CA VAL A 18 -4.55 0.71 -2.72
C VAL A 18 -3.83 0.74 -4.07
N TYR A 19 -3.87 1.86 -4.80
CA TYR A 19 -3.10 2.00 -6.04
C TYR A 19 -1.60 1.87 -5.81
N THR A 20 -1.07 2.44 -4.73
CA THR A 20 0.35 2.30 -4.37
C THR A 20 0.71 0.83 -4.14
N PHE A 21 -0.15 0.04 -3.47
CA PHE A 21 0.06 -1.40 -3.32
C PHE A 21 0.06 -2.12 -4.66
N ALA A 22 -0.89 -1.82 -5.54
CA ALA A 22 -0.94 -2.41 -6.89
C ALA A 22 0.36 -2.12 -7.66
N TRP A 23 0.82 -0.87 -7.66
CA TRP A 23 2.04 -0.46 -8.32
C TRP A 23 3.29 -1.10 -7.72
N ILE A 24 3.39 -1.20 -6.40
CA ILE A 24 4.50 -1.91 -5.73
C ILE A 24 4.53 -3.38 -6.17
N CYS A 25 3.37 -4.05 -6.26
CA CYS A 25 3.32 -5.44 -6.71
C CYS A 25 3.76 -5.57 -8.17
N ILE A 26 3.27 -4.70 -9.06
CA ILE A 26 3.62 -4.68 -10.47
C ILE A 26 5.11 -4.38 -10.68
N ASP A 27 5.66 -3.45 -9.90
CA ASP A 27 7.08 -3.08 -9.90
C ASP A 27 7.95 -4.30 -9.56
N ARG A 28 7.66 -5.00 -8.46
CA ARG A 28 8.38 -6.22 -8.07
C ARG A 28 8.21 -7.36 -9.06
N TYR A 29 7.00 -7.53 -9.58
CA TYR A 29 6.76 -8.52 -10.63
C TYR A 29 7.59 -8.24 -11.88
N SER A 30 7.67 -6.97 -12.30
CA SER A 30 8.44 -6.56 -13.48
C SER A 30 9.94 -6.78 -13.27
N ALA A 31 10.43 -6.47 -12.07
CA ALA A 31 11.81 -6.69 -11.69
C ALA A 31 12.18 -8.18 -11.73
N MET A 32 11.31 -9.05 -11.23
CA MET A 32 11.53 -10.50 -11.18
C MET A 32 11.38 -11.19 -12.55
N MET A 33 10.35 -10.85 -13.32
CA MET A 33 10.04 -11.56 -14.57
C MET A 33 10.81 -11.02 -15.78
N LYS A 34 11.28 -9.77 -15.72
CA LYS A 34 11.98 -9.12 -16.85
C LYS A 34 13.11 -8.22 -16.33
N PRO A 35 14.16 -8.79 -15.70
CA PRO A 35 15.24 -8.01 -15.07
C PRO A 35 15.94 -7.08 -16.06
N ALA A 36 16.19 -7.53 -17.30
CA ALA A 36 16.81 -6.69 -18.34
C ALA A 36 15.94 -5.47 -18.70
N ARG A 37 14.62 -5.65 -18.86
CA ARG A 37 13.71 -4.54 -19.18
C ARG A 37 13.47 -3.61 -17.98
N TYR A 38 13.55 -4.15 -16.77
CA TYR A 38 13.44 -3.40 -15.54
C TYR A 38 14.66 -2.50 -15.30
N ALA A 39 15.86 -2.95 -15.68
CA ALA A 39 17.08 -2.12 -15.63
C ALA A 39 16.95 -0.85 -16.49
N ASP A 40 16.25 -0.95 -17.64
CA ASP A 40 15.97 0.19 -18.52
C ASP A 40 14.81 1.10 -18.04
N GLN A 41 14.21 0.80 -16.87
CA GLN A 41 13.07 1.56 -16.38
C GLN A 41 13.49 2.94 -15.88
N SER A 42 13.13 3.97 -16.64
CA SER A 42 13.40 5.36 -16.25
C SER A 42 12.62 5.80 -15.00
N LEU A 43 13.29 6.48 -14.07
CA LEU A 43 12.66 7.08 -12.88
C LEU A 43 11.54 8.08 -13.22
N THR A 44 11.60 8.71 -14.39
CA THR A 44 10.56 9.63 -14.88
C THR A 44 9.21 8.93 -15.04
N ARG A 45 9.20 7.71 -15.59
CA ARG A 45 7.98 6.92 -15.75
C ARG A 45 7.36 6.56 -14.40
N CYS A 46 8.18 6.18 -13.42
CA CYS A 46 7.70 5.89 -12.06
C CYS A 46 7.06 7.13 -11.42
N LYS A 47 7.68 8.30 -11.54
CA LYS A 47 7.10 9.57 -11.05
C LYS A 47 5.78 9.90 -11.73
N CYS A 48 5.68 9.72 -13.05
CA CYS A 48 4.43 9.93 -13.78
C CYS A 48 3.32 9.00 -13.28
N TRP A 49 3.61 7.72 -13.03
CA TRP A 49 2.63 6.77 -12.49
C TRP A 49 2.16 7.12 -11.09
N ILE A 50 3.08 7.59 -10.22
CA ILE A 50 2.72 8.08 -8.89
C ILE A 50 1.78 9.28 -9.01
N VAL A 51 2.15 10.30 -9.78
CA VAL A 51 1.30 11.49 -9.99
C VAL A 51 -0.06 11.10 -10.57
N PHE A 52 -0.09 10.18 -11.53
CA PHE A 52 -1.33 9.64 -12.09
C PHE A 52 -2.21 8.97 -11.04
N SER A 53 -1.65 8.14 -10.15
CA SER A 53 -2.41 7.51 -9.07
C SER A 53 -3.01 8.51 -8.08
N TRP A 54 -2.29 9.59 -7.77
CA TRP A 54 -2.80 10.65 -6.90
C TRP A 54 -3.93 11.44 -7.56
N ILE A 55 -3.73 11.86 -8.82
CA ILE A 55 -4.74 12.60 -9.58
C ILE A 55 -6.00 11.75 -9.74
N THR A 56 -5.87 10.49 -10.15
CA THR A 56 -7.03 9.59 -10.29
C THR A 56 -7.75 9.37 -8.97
N SER A 57 -7.04 9.17 -7.85
CA SER A 57 -7.65 9.03 -6.53
C SER A 57 -8.45 10.27 -6.11
N LEU A 58 -7.89 11.46 -6.33
CA LEU A 58 -8.57 12.73 -6.01
C LEU A 58 -9.80 12.95 -6.90
N LEU A 59 -9.65 12.75 -8.21
CA LEU A 59 -10.73 12.92 -9.19
C LEU A 59 -11.88 11.93 -8.96
N LEU A 60 -11.55 10.67 -8.68
CA LEU A 60 -12.56 9.64 -8.38
C LEU A 60 -13.36 10.00 -7.11
N CYS A 61 -12.77 10.72 -6.16
CA CYS A 61 -13.44 11.15 -4.93
C CYS A 61 -14.21 12.48 -5.06
N CYS A 62 -13.98 13.27 -6.12
CA CYS A 62 -14.66 14.55 -6.34
C CYS A 62 -16.20 14.49 -6.26
N PRO A 63 -16.88 13.43 -6.75
CA PRO A 63 -18.33 13.31 -6.65
C PRO A 63 -18.88 13.42 -5.23
N ILE A 64 -18.11 13.04 -4.19
CA ILE A 64 -18.53 13.17 -2.79
C ILE A 64 -18.87 14.62 -2.42
N ILE A 65 -18.06 15.57 -2.91
CA ILE A 65 -18.22 16.99 -2.63
C ILE A 65 -19.19 17.64 -3.62
N ILE A 66 -19.00 17.41 -4.91
CA ILE A 66 -19.74 18.10 -5.99
C ILE A 66 -21.20 17.64 -6.03
N ALA A 67 -21.46 16.33 -5.98
CA ALA A 67 -22.81 15.78 -6.02
C ALA A 67 -23.50 15.78 -4.64
N ARG A 68 -22.87 16.41 -3.63
CA ARG A 68 -23.36 16.53 -2.24
C ARG A 68 -23.85 15.20 -1.65
N MET A 69 -23.13 14.10 -1.90
CA MET A 69 -23.50 12.77 -1.42
C MET A 69 -23.78 12.74 0.09
N GLN A 70 -24.67 11.83 0.50
CA GLN A 70 -25.05 11.68 1.90
C GLN A 70 -23.91 11.01 2.67
N VAL A 71 -23.39 11.74 3.65
CA VAL A 71 -22.35 11.30 4.59
C VAL A 71 -22.98 11.32 5.97
N VAL A 72 -22.83 10.23 6.70
CA VAL A 72 -23.38 10.04 8.05
C VAL A 72 -22.20 9.88 9.01
N PHE A 73 -22.34 10.46 10.21
CA PHE A 73 -21.38 10.22 11.28
C PHE A 73 -21.69 8.87 11.91
N TYR A 74 -20.74 7.95 11.85
CA TYR A 74 -20.86 6.61 12.39
C TYR A 74 -20.26 6.61 13.79
N GLU A 75 -21.12 6.62 14.82
CA GLU A 75 -20.73 6.81 16.22
C GLU A 75 -19.83 5.68 16.72
N ASP A 76 -20.11 4.42 16.34
CA ASP A 76 -19.33 3.27 16.82
C ASP A 76 -17.86 3.33 16.39
N ALA A 77 -17.57 3.86 15.19
CA ALA A 77 -16.21 3.99 14.68
C ALA A 77 -15.63 5.41 14.84
N GLN A 78 -16.42 6.38 15.34
CA GLN A 78 -16.09 7.80 15.45
C GLN A 78 -15.60 8.41 14.12
N LEU A 79 -16.21 8.01 13.01
CA LEU A 79 -15.77 8.35 11.65
C LEU A 79 -16.92 8.81 10.77
N CYS A 80 -16.59 9.65 9.79
CA CYS A 80 -17.55 10.10 8.78
C CYS A 80 -17.55 9.14 7.59
N VAL A 81 -18.67 8.43 7.39
CA VAL A 81 -18.79 7.40 6.36
C VAL A 81 -19.86 7.78 5.33
N LEU A 82 -19.66 7.31 4.10
CA LEU A 82 -20.64 7.48 3.04
C LEU A 82 -21.86 6.59 3.32
N ASN A 83 -23.08 7.10 3.10
CA ASN A 83 -24.28 6.27 3.22
C ASN A 83 -24.38 5.32 2.02
N TRP A 84 -24.10 4.03 2.24
CA TRP A 84 -24.01 2.99 1.21
C TRP A 84 -25.35 2.78 0.46
N SER A 85 -26.49 2.95 1.14
CA SER A 85 -27.81 2.79 0.54
C SER A 85 -28.15 3.93 -0.42
N ALA A 86 -27.65 5.15 -0.16
CA ALA A 86 -27.89 6.32 -1.01
C ALA A 86 -26.85 6.46 -2.13
N THR A 87 -25.72 5.76 -2.04
CA THR A 87 -24.56 5.94 -2.92
C THR A 87 -24.07 4.64 -3.57
N THR A 88 -24.94 3.63 -3.67
CA THR A 88 -24.59 2.29 -4.14
C THR A 88 -23.88 2.30 -5.50
N ALA A 89 -24.35 3.09 -6.46
CA ALA A 89 -23.72 3.19 -7.79
C ALA A 89 -22.26 3.68 -7.72
N TYR A 90 -21.97 4.63 -6.84
CA TYR A 90 -20.62 5.16 -6.61
C TYR A 90 -19.73 4.14 -5.88
N SER A 91 -20.26 3.49 -4.85
CA SER A 91 -19.53 2.45 -4.12
C SER A 91 -19.19 1.26 -5.02
N MET A 92 -20.09 0.87 -5.93
CA MET A 92 -19.85 -0.19 -6.91
C MET A 92 -18.80 0.22 -7.95
N THR A 93 -18.82 1.46 -8.43
CA THR A 93 -17.78 1.95 -9.36
C THR A 93 -16.41 1.97 -8.69
N MET A 94 -16.31 2.41 -7.43
CA MET A 94 -15.06 2.34 -6.67
C MET A 94 -14.56 0.91 -6.48
N PHE A 95 -15.46 -0.01 -6.14
CA PHE A 95 -15.11 -1.42 -6.02
C PHE A 95 -14.56 -1.99 -7.34
N ILE A 96 -15.23 -1.73 -8.45
CA ILE A 96 -14.87 -2.27 -9.78
C ILE A 96 -13.59 -1.62 -10.32
N LEU A 97 -13.37 -0.32 -10.11
CA LEU A 97 -12.25 0.41 -10.69
C LEU A 97 -10.99 0.38 -9.83
N VAL A 98 -11.12 0.27 -8.51
CA VAL A 98 -9.99 0.36 -7.57
C VAL A 98 -9.74 -0.99 -6.92
N PHE A 99 -10.73 -1.55 -6.24
CA PHE A 99 -10.51 -2.72 -5.40
C PHE A 99 -10.31 -4.00 -6.21
N LEU A 100 -11.20 -4.27 -7.17
CA LEU A 100 -11.17 -5.48 -7.99
C LEU A 100 -9.87 -5.61 -8.80
N PRO A 101 -9.38 -4.58 -9.54
CA PRO A 101 -8.15 -4.70 -10.31
C PRO A 101 -6.94 -4.87 -9.40
N THR A 102 -6.90 -4.18 -8.25
CA THR A 102 -5.82 -4.33 -7.28
C THR A 102 -5.82 -5.72 -6.63
N ALA A 103 -6.98 -6.25 -6.25
CA ALA A 103 -7.09 -7.60 -5.69
C ALA A 103 -6.66 -8.66 -6.71
N VAL A 104 -7.10 -8.54 -7.96
CA VAL A 104 -6.73 -9.48 -9.05
C VAL A 104 -5.24 -9.42 -9.35
N THR A 105 -4.64 -8.23 -9.41
CA THR A 105 -3.19 -8.07 -9.62
C THR A 105 -2.39 -8.66 -8.47
N ILE A 106 -2.76 -8.36 -7.22
CA ILE A 106 -2.15 -8.93 -6.02
C ILE A 106 -2.24 -10.46 -6.02
N ALA A 107 -3.42 -11.03 -6.28
CA ALA A 107 -3.63 -12.46 -6.27
C ALA A 107 -2.83 -13.17 -7.37
N ASN A 108 -2.84 -12.63 -8.60
CA ASN A 108 -2.08 -13.21 -9.72
C ASN A 108 -0.57 -13.16 -9.47
N ILE A 109 -0.06 -12.03 -8.99
CA ILE A 109 1.36 -11.87 -8.69
C ILE A 109 1.76 -12.76 -7.51
N GLY A 110 0.96 -12.78 -6.43
CA GLY A 110 1.17 -13.66 -5.28
C GLY A 110 1.20 -15.13 -5.68
N TYR A 111 0.25 -15.58 -6.51
CA TYR A 111 0.24 -16.94 -7.04
C TYR A 111 1.50 -17.26 -7.84
N LYS A 112 1.92 -16.35 -8.74
CA LYS A 112 3.16 -16.51 -9.53
C LYS A 112 4.40 -16.57 -8.66
N ILE A 113 4.48 -15.76 -7.60
CA ILE A 113 5.58 -15.76 -6.64
C ILE A 113 5.61 -17.07 -5.86
N ILE A 114 4.47 -17.53 -5.33
CA ILE A 114 4.39 -18.80 -4.59
C ILE A 114 4.77 -19.97 -5.50
N SER A 115 4.29 -19.96 -6.74
CA SER A 115 4.67 -20.96 -7.75
C SER A 115 6.17 -20.94 -8.04
N ALA A 116 6.78 -19.75 -8.15
CA ALA A 116 8.21 -19.58 -8.35
C ALA A 116 9.03 -20.11 -7.16
N VAL A 117 8.60 -19.86 -5.93
CA VAL A 117 9.26 -20.38 -4.71
C VAL A 117 9.11 -21.90 -4.59
N ARG A 118 7.95 -22.45 -4.98
CA ARG A 118 7.67 -23.89 -4.87
C ARG A 118 8.40 -24.72 -5.92
N ASN A 119 8.52 -24.21 -7.14
CA ASN A 119 9.18 -24.87 -8.27
C ASN A 119 10.32 -23.97 -8.76
N PRO A 120 11.41 -23.86 -8.00
CA PRO A 120 12.48 -22.95 -8.39
C PRO A 120 13.19 -23.44 -9.67
N ASP A 121 13.13 -24.75 -9.98
CA ASP A 121 13.71 -25.40 -11.17
C ASP A 121 13.21 -24.85 -12.51
N ASP A 122 12.05 -24.21 -12.51
CA ASP A 122 11.50 -23.55 -13.71
C ASP A 122 12.00 -22.11 -13.91
N LEU A 123 12.74 -21.55 -12.95
CA LEU A 123 13.25 -20.16 -13.00
C LEU A 123 14.66 -20.09 -13.57
N GLU A 124 14.93 -19.03 -14.32
CA GLU A 124 16.30 -18.68 -14.72
C GLU A 124 17.16 -18.34 -13.48
N GLU A 125 18.46 -18.64 -13.52
CA GLU A 125 19.39 -18.38 -12.41
C GLU A 125 19.37 -16.92 -11.94
N ASN A 126 19.24 -15.98 -12.89
CA ASN A 126 19.13 -14.56 -12.61
C ASN A 126 17.88 -14.22 -11.77
N GLN A 127 16.76 -14.91 -12.02
CA GLN A 127 15.50 -14.71 -11.31
C GLN A 127 15.57 -15.29 -9.90
N ARG A 128 16.17 -16.49 -9.75
CA ARG A 128 16.42 -17.08 -8.43
C ARG A 128 17.33 -16.23 -7.57
N ALA A 129 18.45 -15.79 -8.13
CA ALA A 129 19.39 -14.92 -7.44
C ALA A 129 18.71 -13.63 -6.96
N MET A 130 17.76 -13.09 -7.73
CA MET A 130 16.99 -11.93 -7.30
C MET A 130 16.06 -12.23 -6.12
N ILE A 131 15.36 -13.35 -6.12
CA ILE A 131 14.44 -13.75 -5.02
C ILE A 131 15.22 -14.00 -3.72
N GLU A 132 16.38 -14.66 -3.82
CA GLU A 132 17.21 -15.01 -2.66
C GLU A 132 18.00 -13.81 -2.11
N ASN A 133 18.50 -12.93 -2.99
CA ASN A 133 19.42 -11.86 -2.59
C ASN A 133 18.77 -10.48 -2.46
N ASP A 134 17.54 -10.25 -2.93
CA ASP A 134 16.88 -8.93 -2.79
C ASP A 134 16.02 -8.86 -1.51
N PRO A 135 16.51 -8.21 -0.42
CA PRO A 135 15.72 -8.04 0.80
C PRO A 135 14.45 -7.20 0.58
N ASN A 136 14.40 -6.39 -0.50
CA ASN A 136 13.20 -5.61 -0.82
C ASN A 136 12.05 -6.50 -1.33
N PHE A 137 12.37 -7.68 -1.85
CA PHE A 137 11.37 -8.65 -2.28
C PHE A 137 10.64 -9.23 -1.06
N ILE A 138 11.39 -9.73 -0.07
CA ILE A 138 10.86 -10.24 1.20
C ILE A 138 10.04 -9.16 1.92
N LEU A 139 10.57 -7.93 1.92
CA LEU A 139 9.90 -6.77 2.51
C LEU A 139 8.54 -6.49 1.85
N THR A 140 8.48 -6.56 0.51
CA THR A 140 7.22 -6.36 -0.23
C THR A 140 6.19 -7.44 0.09
N LEU A 141 6.62 -8.70 0.22
CA LEU A 141 5.76 -9.80 0.63
C LEU A 141 5.19 -9.57 2.05
N PHE A 142 6.05 -9.16 3.00
CA PHE A 142 5.61 -8.86 4.36
C PHE A 142 4.59 -7.71 4.40
N LEU A 143 4.84 -6.64 3.63
CA LEU A 143 3.91 -5.50 3.50
C LEU A 143 2.55 -5.93 2.95
N LEU A 144 2.53 -6.85 1.99
CA LEU A 144 1.30 -7.39 1.40
C LEU A 144 0.50 -8.24 2.39
N VAL A 145 1.18 -9.14 3.10
CA VAL A 145 0.56 -9.98 4.15
C VAL A 145 0.02 -9.10 5.28
N ALA A 146 0.79 -8.12 5.75
CA ALA A 146 0.36 -7.21 6.81
C ALA A 146 -0.88 -6.39 6.40
N PHE A 147 -0.96 -5.96 5.14
CA PHE A 147 -2.14 -5.27 4.62
C PHE A 147 -3.38 -6.19 4.58
N ILE A 148 -3.23 -7.42 4.10
CA ILE A 148 -4.35 -8.38 4.07
C ILE A 148 -4.82 -8.65 5.51
N LEU A 149 -3.90 -8.94 6.44
CA LEU A 149 -4.23 -9.20 7.84
C LEU A 149 -4.85 -8.00 8.56
N SER A 150 -4.52 -6.75 8.19
CA SER A 150 -5.14 -5.57 8.81
C SER A 150 -6.57 -5.33 8.32
N TRP A 151 -6.89 -5.70 7.08
CA TRP A 151 -8.21 -5.46 6.48
C TRP A 151 -9.16 -6.66 6.58
N LEU A 152 -8.64 -7.89 6.66
CA LEU A 152 -9.44 -9.12 6.78
C LEU A 152 -10.40 -9.12 7.98
N PRO A 153 -10.01 -8.73 9.21
CA PRO A 153 -10.92 -8.73 10.35
C PRO A 153 -12.13 -7.82 10.12
N LEU A 154 -11.92 -6.65 9.52
CA LEU A 154 -12.98 -5.71 9.20
C LEU A 154 -13.90 -6.25 8.10
N LEU A 155 -13.33 -6.83 7.04
CA LEU A 155 -14.10 -7.46 5.96
C LEU A 155 -14.94 -8.63 6.49
N ALA A 156 -14.35 -9.49 7.33
CA ALA A 156 -15.03 -10.62 7.93
C ALA A 156 -16.21 -10.17 8.81
N LEU A 157 -16.04 -9.13 9.63
CA LEU A 157 -17.13 -8.57 10.41
C LEU A 157 -18.25 -8.01 9.54
N LYS A 158 -17.93 -7.25 8.49
CA LYS A 158 -18.96 -6.67 7.60
C LYS A 158 -19.72 -7.75 6.82
N ILE A 159 -19.04 -8.82 6.42
CA ILE A 159 -19.68 -9.99 5.81
C ILE A 159 -20.57 -10.70 6.85
N TYR A 160 -20.10 -10.86 8.09
CA TYR A 160 -20.87 -11.47 9.16
C TYR A 160 -22.15 -10.67 9.48
N GLU A 161 -22.05 -9.35 9.66
CA GLU A 161 -23.21 -8.45 9.86
C GLU A 161 -24.19 -8.50 8.69
N TYR A 162 -23.69 -8.68 7.46
CA TYR A 162 -24.53 -8.78 6.27
C TYR A 162 -25.27 -10.13 6.17
N LEU A 163 -24.61 -11.23 6.53
CA LEU A 163 -25.16 -12.58 6.42
C LEU A 163 -26.04 -12.96 7.62
N TRP A 164 -25.67 -12.52 8.83
CA TRP A 164 -26.43 -12.71 10.06
C TRP A 164 -26.80 -11.34 10.63
N PRO A 165 -28.06 -10.89 10.44
CA PRO A 165 -28.54 -9.68 11.09
C PRO A 165 -28.41 -9.88 12.61
N VAL A 166 -27.44 -9.19 13.20
CA VAL A 166 -27.13 -9.34 14.62
C VAL A 166 -28.33 -8.84 15.44
N PRO A 167 -28.77 -9.60 16.46
CA PRO A 167 -29.79 -9.11 17.39
C PRO A 167 -29.37 -7.77 18.01
N PRO A 168 -30.31 -6.83 18.23
CA PRO A 168 -30.00 -5.48 18.74
C PRO A 168 -29.36 -5.46 20.13
N ASP A 169 -29.29 -6.60 20.82
CA ASP A 169 -28.77 -6.73 22.18
C ASP A 169 -27.23 -6.92 22.24
N ILE A 170 -26.56 -7.17 21.10
CA ILE A 170 -25.11 -7.37 21.05
C ILE A 170 -24.43 -6.07 20.59
N ASP A 171 -23.72 -5.41 21.51
CA ASP A 171 -22.92 -4.23 21.22
C ASP A 171 -21.56 -4.62 20.59
N LEU A 172 -21.44 -4.44 19.27
CA LEU A 172 -20.18 -4.66 18.54
C LEU A 172 -19.34 -3.37 18.40
N SER A 173 -19.72 -2.27 19.04
CA SER A 173 -19.15 -0.95 18.75
C SER A 173 -17.63 -0.90 18.98
N MET A 174 -17.15 -1.43 20.11
CA MET A 174 -15.71 -1.50 20.39
C MET A 174 -14.95 -2.37 19.37
N ILE A 175 -15.52 -3.49 18.97
CA ILE A 175 -14.90 -4.41 18.02
C ILE A 175 -14.79 -3.74 16.65
N THR A 176 -15.88 -3.10 16.20
CA THR A 176 -15.95 -2.34 14.96
C THR A 176 -14.96 -1.17 14.98
N PHE A 177 -14.85 -0.45 16.10
CA PHE A 177 -13.85 0.60 16.29
C PHE A 177 -12.43 0.04 16.12
N ILE A 178 -12.06 -0.98 16.88
CA ILE A 178 -10.70 -1.54 16.88
C ILE A 178 -10.31 -2.02 15.48
N PHE A 179 -11.15 -2.79 14.80
CA PHE A 179 -10.81 -3.31 13.47
C PHE A 179 -10.81 -2.23 12.39
N THR A 180 -11.68 -1.23 12.49
CA THR A 180 -11.66 -0.08 11.57
C THR A 180 -10.35 0.69 11.70
N TRP A 181 -9.96 1.03 12.93
CA TRP A 181 -8.73 1.76 13.19
C TRP A 181 -7.48 0.94 12.89
N LEU A 182 -7.50 -0.38 13.11
CA LEU A 182 -6.43 -1.28 12.71
C LEU A 182 -6.20 -1.27 11.20
N GLY A 183 -7.27 -1.31 10.40
CA GLY A 183 -7.19 -1.18 8.95
C GLY A 183 -6.63 0.18 8.51
N ILE A 184 -7.07 1.26 9.16
CA ILE A 184 -6.60 2.63 8.89
C ILE A 184 -5.11 2.80 9.25
N MET A 185 -4.60 2.12 10.29
CA MET A 185 -3.18 2.14 10.65
C MET A 185 -2.25 1.44 9.64
N GLY A 186 -2.79 0.84 8.58
CA GLY A 186 -2.02 0.14 7.54
C GLY A 186 -0.83 0.93 6.95
N PRO A 187 -0.91 2.24 6.65
CA PRO A 187 0.24 3.01 6.18
C PRO A 187 1.35 3.14 7.24
N SER A 188 0.99 3.26 8.51
CA SER A 188 1.93 3.35 9.64
C SER A 188 2.68 2.04 9.87
N SER A 189 2.02 0.90 9.61
CA SER A 189 2.69 -0.41 9.69
C SER A 189 3.85 -0.48 8.69
N ARG A 190 3.74 0.12 7.50
CA ARG A 190 4.84 0.18 6.52
C ARG A 190 6.09 0.79 7.14
N PHE A 191 5.98 1.94 7.81
CA PHE A 191 7.11 2.59 8.46
C PHE A 191 7.76 1.69 9.51
N LEU A 192 6.96 1.06 10.38
CA LEU A 192 7.47 0.12 11.38
C LEU A 192 8.18 -1.07 10.74
N ILE A 193 7.62 -1.61 9.66
CA ILE A 193 8.22 -2.73 8.92
C ILE A 193 9.57 -2.31 8.35
N TYR A 194 9.67 -1.17 7.67
CA TYR A 194 10.97 -0.67 7.19
C TYR A 194 11.97 -0.44 8.33
N MET A 195 11.51 0.07 9.48
CA MET A 195 12.35 0.24 10.67
C MET A 195 12.88 -1.09 11.22
N PHE A 196 12.08 -2.16 11.29
CA PHE A 196 12.54 -3.42 11.87
C PHE A 196 13.34 -4.28 10.88
N THR A 197 12.93 -4.31 9.61
CA THR A 197 13.46 -5.25 8.62
C THR A 197 14.65 -4.70 7.85
N ASN A 198 14.71 -3.38 7.60
CA ASN A 198 15.74 -2.79 6.74
C ASN A 198 16.85 -2.10 7.55
N GLY A 199 17.99 -2.78 7.68
CA GLY A 199 19.17 -2.25 8.39
C GLY A 199 19.73 -0.95 7.80
N THR A 200 19.62 -0.77 6.48
CA THR A 200 20.02 0.46 5.80
C THR A 200 19.09 1.61 6.15
N PHE A 201 17.77 1.35 6.16
CA PHE A 201 16.78 2.36 6.57
C PHE A 201 17.00 2.81 8.01
N ARG A 202 17.27 1.88 8.94
CA ARG A 202 17.62 2.23 10.33
C ARG A 202 18.84 3.14 10.42
N ARG A 203 19.91 2.82 9.67
CA ARG A 203 21.13 3.66 9.66
C ARG A 203 20.82 5.05 9.14
N SER A 204 20.09 5.18 8.03
CA SER A 204 19.69 6.48 7.50
C SER A 204 18.79 7.26 8.47
N VAL A 205 17.86 6.60 9.17
CA VAL A 205 17.03 7.24 10.20
C VAL A 205 17.86 7.70 11.39
N VAL A 206 18.83 6.90 11.84
CA VAL A 206 19.78 7.27 12.91
C VAL A 206 20.68 8.42 12.47
N GLU A 207 21.13 8.45 11.22
CA GLU A 207 21.87 9.57 10.63
C GLU A 207 21.02 10.85 10.52
N LEU A 208 19.70 10.71 10.34
CA LEU A 208 18.71 11.80 10.34
C LEU A 208 18.30 12.23 11.77
N SER A 209 18.50 11.37 12.77
CA SER A 209 18.14 11.60 14.17
C SER A 209 19.39 11.69 15.07
N PRO A 210 19.86 12.86 15.45
CA PRO A 210 20.00 14.08 14.69
C PRO A 210 21.47 14.55 14.74
N CYS A 211 21.89 15.36 13.76
CA CYS A 211 22.80 16.48 13.99
C CYS A 211 22.18 17.52 14.95
N LEU A 212 21.74 17.10 16.14
CA LEU A 212 21.34 17.96 17.27
C LEU A 212 22.46 18.03 18.32
N THR A 213 23.59 17.35 18.07
CA THR A 213 24.82 17.54 18.81
C THR A 213 25.97 17.68 17.82
N CYS A 214 26.37 18.93 17.62
CA CYS A 214 27.60 19.38 16.97
C CYS A 214 27.84 19.05 15.49
N CYS A 215 28.03 20.12 14.71
CA CYS A 215 29.01 20.24 13.64
C CYS A 215 30.11 19.16 13.66
N CYS A 216 29.89 18.03 12.99
CA CYS A 216 30.93 17.01 12.78
C CYS A 216 30.74 16.39 11.39
N ASN A 217 31.45 17.01 10.46
CA ASN A 217 32.08 16.41 9.29
C ASN A 217 31.19 15.71 8.25
N ARG A 218 30.79 16.54 7.29
CA ARG A 218 30.38 16.20 5.93
C ARG A 218 31.48 15.39 5.21
N ARG A 219 31.64 14.10 5.52
CA ARG A 219 32.60 13.22 4.86
C ARG A 219 32.02 11.82 4.70
N ASN A 220 31.30 11.62 3.58
CA ASN A 220 31.24 10.38 2.79
C ASN A 220 30.21 10.49 1.64
N ARG A 221 30.17 11.64 0.94
CA ARG A 221 29.45 11.77 -0.34
C ARG A 221 30.30 11.39 -1.56
N SER A 222 31.46 10.77 -1.34
CA SER A 222 32.41 10.40 -2.40
C SER A 222 32.24 8.98 -2.93
N GLU A 223 31.67 8.04 -2.17
CA GLU A 223 31.75 6.62 -2.55
C GLU A 223 30.73 6.16 -3.61
N TYR A 224 29.72 6.98 -3.94
CA TYR A 224 28.76 6.64 -5.02
C TYR A 224 29.18 7.15 -6.41
N ARG A 225 30.28 7.89 -6.53
CA ARG A 225 30.76 8.42 -7.83
C ARG A 225 31.91 7.62 -8.45
N ASP A 226 32.57 6.74 -7.71
CA ASP A 226 33.77 6.04 -8.21
C ASP A 226 33.47 4.71 -8.94
N ILE A 227 32.21 4.25 -8.98
CA ILE A 227 31.83 3.03 -9.73
C ILE A 227 31.62 3.33 -11.23
N THR A 228 31.55 4.60 -11.65
CA THR A 228 31.20 4.96 -13.04
C THR A 228 32.41 5.24 -13.95
N TYR A 229 33.65 5.20 -13.46
CA TYR A 229 34.84 5.56 -14.25
C TYR A 229 36.02 4.57 -14.17
N GLY A 230 35.78 3.33 -13.73
CA GLY A 230 36.84 2.31 -13.62
C GLY A 230 36.50 1.03 -14.37
N GLY A 231 36.65 1.03 -15.70
CA GLY A 231 36.65 -0.22 -16.46
C GLY A 231 36.19 -0.07 -17.89
N TYR A 232 37.07 0.45 -18.76
CA TYR A 232 37.35 -0.06 -20.11
C TYR A 232 38.66 0.61 -20.57
N LEU A 233 39.77 0.08 -20.06
CA LEU A 233 40.97 -0.18 -20.84
C LEU A 233 40.89 -1.64 -21.26
#